data_AF-A0A1E1WI77-F1
#
_entry.id   AF-A0A1E1WI77-F1
#
_cell.length_a   1.000
_cell.length_b   1.000
_cell.length_c   1.000
_cell.angle_alpha   90.00
_cell.angle_beta   90.00
_cell.angle_gamma   90.00
#
_symmetry.space_group_name_H-M   'P 1'
#
loop_
_entity.id
_entity.type
_entity.pdbx_description
1 polymer ?
#
loop_
_entity_poly.entity_id
_entity_poly.type
_entity_poly.pdbx_seq_one_letter_code
_entity_poly.pdbx_strand_id
1 'polypeptide(L)'
;ERLYREYGVEGYAIVQCPGDAVFVPAGAPHQVRNLLDCIKVAEDFVSPENVSRCFELAQQFRRLSRQHSNKEDKLQIKNIVYHAVKDSLCCLEEALADTE
;
A
#
# COMPACT_ATOMS: atom_id res chain seq x y z
N GLU A 1 -26.20 -1.43 8.40
CA GLU A 1 -27.01 -1.38 7.16
C GLU A 1 -27.10 -0.02 6.48
N ARG A 2 -26.99 1.10 7.22
CA ARG A 2 -27.08 2.46 6.63
C ARG A 2 -26.22 2.66 5.38
N LEU A 3 -24.93 2.33 5.45
CA LEU A 3 -23.97 2.50 4.34
C LEU A 3 -24.37 1.76 3.05
N TYR A 4 -24.85 0.53 3.17
CA TYR A 4 -25.32 -0.24 2.02
C TYR A 4 -26.62 0.35 1.45
N ARG A 5 -27.61 0.65 2.31
CA ARG A 5 -28.92 1.14 1.87
C ARG A 5 -28.87 2.55 1.27
N GLU A 6 -28.05 3.44 1.81
CA GLU A 6 -28.01 4.85 1.38
C GLU A 6 -26.93 5.12 0.32
N TYR A 7 -25.84 4.34 0.30
CA TYR A 7 -24.67 4.61 -0.54
C TYR A 7 -24.21 3.42 -1.38
N GLY A 8 -24.86 2.25 -1.28
CA GLY A 8 -24.43 1.05 -2.00
C GLY A 8 -23.07 0.50 -1.55
N VAL A 9 -22.54 0.96 -0.41
CA VAL A 9 -21.25 0.53 0.10
C VAL A 9 -21.39 -0.82 0.78
N GLU A 10 -20.80 -1.83 0.17
CA GLU A 10 -20.73 -3.19 0.71
C GLU A 10 -19.43 -3.38 1.52
N GLY A 11 -19.56 -3.95 2.71
CA GLY A 11 -18.44 -4.25 3.59
C GLY A 11 -18.23 -5.76 3.70
N TYR A 12 -16.96 -6.16 3.68
CA TYR A 12 -16.55 -7.57 3.84
C TYR A 12 -15.86 -7.73 5.19
N ALA A 13 -16.32 -8.70 5.98
CA ALA A 13 -15.71 -9.03 7.27
C ALA A 13 -14.83 -10.27 7.10
N ILE A 14 -13.56 -10.15 7.51
CA ILE A 14 -12.59 -11.25 7.52
C ILE A 14 -12.19 -11.48 8.98
N VAL A 15 -12.25 -12.74 9.42
CA VAL A 15 -11.73 -13.14 10.72
C VAL A 15 -10.27 -13.51 10.53
N GLN A 16 -9.37 -12.86 11.27
CA GLN A 16 -7.95 -13.18 11.31
C GLN A 16 -7.66 -13.99 12.58
N CYS A 17 -7.15 -15.20 12.44
CA CYS A 17 -6.72 -16.06 13.54
C CYS A 17 -5.19 -16.00 13.74
N PRO A 18 -4.66 -16.47 14.89
CA PRO A 18 -3.22 -16.60 15.08
C PRO A 18 -2.56 -17.44 13.98
N GLY A 19 -1.54 -16.89 13.32
CA GLY A 19 -0.86 -17.51 12.18
C GLY A 19 -1.34 -17.04 10.81
N ASP A 20 -2.49 -16.38 10.72
CA ASP A 20 -3.01 -15.86 9.45
C ASP A 20 -2.30 -14.57 9.02
N ALA A 21 -1.95 -14.51 7.73
CA ALA A 21 -1.52 -13.28 7.07
C ALA A 21 -2.67 -12.71 6.21
N VAL A 22 -2.95 -11.42 6.39
CA VAL A 22 -3.97 -10.70 5.61
C VAL A 22 -3.28 -9.66 4.73
N PHE A 23 -3.45 -9.78 3.42
CA PHE A 23 -2.98 -8.79 2.45
C PHE A 23 -4.07 -7.76 2.18
N VAL A 24 -3.75 -6.48 2.39
CA VAL A 24 -4.65 -5.36 2.10
C VAL A 24 -4.12 -4.59 0.90
N PRO A 25 -4.82 -4.58 -0.26
CA PRO A 25 -4.35 -3.87 -1.44
C PRO A 25 -4.29 -2.36 -1.28
N ALA A 26 -3.47 -1.71 -2.12
CA ALA A 26 -3.31 -0.26 -2.13
C ALA A 26 -4.65 0.48 -2.32
N GLY A 27 -5.01 1.29 -1.33
CA GLY A 27 -6.22 2.11 -1.37
C GLY A 27 -7.50 1.36 -1.00
N ALA A 28 -7.43 0.11 -0.53
CA ALA A 28 -8.57 -0.58 0.06
C ALA A 28 -8.86 -0.01 1.47
N PRO A 29 -9.99 0.70 1.68
CA PRO A 29 -10.35 1.18 3.01
C PRO A 29 -10.69 0.00 3.90
N HIS A 30 -10.15 -0.01 5.11
CA HIS A 30 -10.39 -1.09 6.07
C HIS A 30 -10.43 -0.55 7.50
N GLN A 31 -11.09 -1.30 8.37
CA GLN A 31 -11.16 -1.04 9.80
C GLN A 31 -10.88 -2.35 10.55
N VAL A 32 -10.25 -2.24 11.72
CA VAL A 32 -9.84 -3.39 12.52
C VAL A 32 -10.52 -3.32 13.88
N ARG A 33 -11.05 -4.46 14.33
CA ARG A 33 -11.58 -4.64 15.68
C ARG A 33 -10.99 -5.90 16.28
N ASN A 34 -10.30 -5.78 17.41
CA ASN A 34 -9.84 -6.93 18.18
C ASN A 34 -11.05 -7.56 18.90
N LEU A 35 -11.26 -8.86 18.71
CA LEU A 35 -12.33 -9.61 19.39
C LEU A 35 -11.87 -10.22 20.70
N LEU A 36 -10.56 -10.43 20.85
CA LEU A 36 -9.86 -10.97 22.02
C LEU A 36 -8.56 -10.17 22.22
N ASP A 37 -7.82 -10.46 23.29
CA ASP A 37 -6.47 -9.94 23.47
C ASP A 37 -5.57 -10.47 22.34
N CYS A 38 -4.96 -9.55 21.59
CA CYS A 38 -4.26 -9.86 20.34
C CYS A 38 -3.02 -8.97 20.19
N ILE A 39 -1.94 -9.55 19.64
CA ILE A 39 -0.77 -8.82 19.15
C ILE A 39 -0.69 -9.08 17.64
N LYS A 40 -0.49 -8.03 16.84
CA LYS A 40 -0.25 -8.15 15.40
C LYS A 40 1.01 -7.39 14.99
N VAL A 41 1.64 -7.87 13.93
CA VAL A 41 2.68 -7.16 13.18
C VAL A 41 2.10 -6.82 11.81
N ALA A 42 2.39 -5.63 11.31
CA ALA A 42 1.99 -5.18 9.99
C ALA A 42 3.17 -4.43 9.36
N GLU A 43 3.37 -4.64 8.07
CA GLU A 43 4.38 -3.95 7.27
C GLU A 43 3.72 -3.48 5.98
N ASP A 44 3.95 -2.22 5.64
CA ASP A 44 3.47 -1.65 4.38
C ASP A 44 4.55 -1.86 3.30
N PHE A 45 4.14 -2.25 2.09
CA PHE A 45 5.06 -2.42 0.96
C PHE A 45 4.47 -1.88 -0.34
N VAL A 46 5.33 -1.64 -1.34
CA VAL A 46 4.93 -1.21 -2.68
C VAL A 46 5.22 -2.33 -3.66
N SER A 47 4.18 -2.92 -4.24
CA SER A 47 4.33 -3.92 -5.30
C SER A 47 4.35 -3.26 -6.68
N PRO A 48 5.02 -3.85 -7.68
CA PRO A 48 5.00 -3.36 -9.06
C PRO A 48 3.59 -3.20 -9.63
N GLU A 49 2.67 -4.13 -9.32
CA GLU A 49 1.30 -4.15 -9.82
C GLU A 49 0.48 -2.96 -9.34
N ASN A 50 0.84 -2.39 -8.18
CA ASN A 50 0.08 -1.31 -7.53
C ASN A 50 0.85 0.02 -7.48
N VAL A 51 2.04 0.12 -8.09
CA VAL A 51 2.89 1.32 -7.99
C VAL A 51 2.17 2.59 -8.46
N SER A 52 1.41 2.51 -9.56
CA SER A 52 0.62 3.63 -10.08
C SER A 52 -0.44 4.08 -9.05
N ARG A 53 -1.18 3.12 -8.49
CA ARG A 53 -2.20 3.39 -7.48
C ARG A 53 -1.61 4.00 -6.21
N CYS A 54 -0.49 3.47 -5.74
CA CYS A 54 0.23 4.03 -4.59
C CYS A 54 0.70 5.47 -4.87
N PHE A 55 1.11 5.78 -6.09
CA PHE A 55 1.53 7.13 -6.48
C PHE A 55 0.35 8.13 -6.47
N GLU A 56 -0.80 7.72 -7.02
CA GLU A 56 -2.04 8.50 -6.96
C GLU A 56 -2.47 8.79 -5.53
N LEU A 57 -2.47 7.77 -4.66
CA LEU A 57 -2.82 7.91 -3.24
C LEU A 57 -1.87 8.87 -2.52
N ALA A 58 -0.57 8.77 -2.77
CA ALA A 58 0.41 9.71 -2.22
C ALA A 58 0.14 11.17 -2.65
N GLN A 59 -0.33 11.38 -3.89
CA GLN A 59 -0.76 12.71 -4.35
C GLN A 59 -2.04 13.19 -3.66
N GLN A 60 -3.01 12.30 -3.41
CA GLN A 60 -4.24 12.63 -2.70
C GLN A 60 -3.95 13.00 -1.24
N PHE A 61 -3.07 12.27 -0.55
CA PHE A 61 -2.68 12.56 0.83
C PHE A 61 -1.99 13.91 1.00
N ARG A 62 -1.23 14.37 0.00
CA ARG A 62 -0.65 15.72 0.01
C ARG A 62 -1.71 16.84 0.08
N ARG A 63 -2.92 16.58 -0.42
CA ARG A 63 -4.06 17.53 -0.37
C ARG A 63 -4.74 17.57 1.00
N LEU A 64 -4.46 16.62 1.90
CA LEU A 64 -5.02 16.61 3.25
C LEU A 64 -4.50 17.81 4.07
N SER A 65 -5.24 18.15 5.14
CA SER A 65 -4.87 19.24 6.04
C SER A 65 -3.51 18.95 6.71
N ARG A 66 -2.78 20.00 7.12
CA ARG A 66 -1.46 19.85 7.75
C ARG A 66 -1.48 19.05 9.06
N GLN A 67 -2.65 18.99 9.72
CA GLN A 67 -2.84 18.27 10.98
C GLN A 67 -3.23 16.80 10.76
N HIS A 68 -3.47 16.39 9.52
CA HIS A 68 -3.88 15.02 9.22
C HIS A 68 -2.68 14.08 9.27
N SER A 69 -2.74 13.06 10.13
CA SER A 69 -1.66 12.09 10.36
C SER A 69 -1.21 11.34 9.08
N ASN A 70 -2.15 11.08 8.16
CA ASN A 70 -1.84 10.43 6.87
C ASN A 70 -1.23 11.35 5.80
N LYS A 71 -0.99 12.64 6.10
CA LYS A 71 -0.36 13.55 5.13
C LYS A 71 1.12 13.23 4.89
N GLU A 72 1.78 12.67 5.89
CA GLU A 72 3.19 12.32 5.83
C GLU A 72 3.46 11.22 4.79
N ASP A 73 4.50 11.40 3.98
CA ASP A 73 4.92 10.40 2.99
C ASP A 73 5.71 9.28 3.68
N LYS A 74 4.99 8.35 4.33
CA LYS A 74 5.61 7.26 5.10
C LYS A 74 6.36 6.25 4.24
N LEU A 75 5.86 5.99 3.04
CA LEU A 75 6.41 4.98 2.13
C LEU A 75 7.52 5.52 1.22
N GLN A 76 7.66 6.83 1.05
CA GLN A 76 8.67 7.44 0.20
C GLN A 76 8.63 6.88 -1.25
N ILE A 77 7.43 6.71 -1.80
CA ILE A 77 7.22 5.97 -3.07
C ILE A 77 8.07 6.49 -4.24
N LYS A 78 8.33 7.81 -4.27
CA LYS A 78 9.18 8.41 -5.30
C LYS A 78 10.61 7.86 -5.26
N ASN A 79 11.15 7.65 -4.07
CA ASN A 79 12.49 7.09 -3.89
C ASN A 79 12.50 5.63 -4.30
N ILE A 80 11.47 4.85 -3.92
CA ILE A 80 11.33 3.45 -4.32
C ILE A 80 11.34 3.33 -5.85
N VAL A 81 10.51 4.13 -6.54
CA VAL A 81 10.45 4.10 -8.02
C VAL A 81 11.77 4.52 -8.65
N TYR A 82 12.39 5.59 -8.13
CA TYR A 82 13.68 6.05 -8.64
C TYR A 82 14.77 4.97 -8.54
N HIS A 83 14.90 4.34 -7.37
CA HIS A 83 15.89 3.28 -7.15
C HIS A 83 15.57 2.02 -7.96
N ALA A 84 14.30 1.61 -8.04
CA ALA A 84 13.91 0.46 -8.86
C ALA A 84 14.26 0.65 -10.34
N VAL A 85 14.03 1.84 -10.90
CA VAL A 85 14.41 2.15 -12.29
C VAL A 85 15.91 2.20 -12.45
N LYS A 86 16.63 2.85 -11.53
CA LYS A 86 18.10 2.91 -11.55
C LYS A 86 18.72 1.51 -11.55
N ASP A 87 18.27 0.64 -10.66
CA ASP A 87 18.79 -0.72 -10.54
C ASP A 87 18.46 -1.54 -11.79
N SER A 88 17.24 -1.37 -12.34
CA SER A 88 16.85 -2.03 -13.59
C SER A 88 17.74 -1.63 -14.78
N LEU A 89 18.11 -0.35 -14.87
CA LEU A 89 19.03 0.14 -15.92
C LEU A 89 20.43 -0.46 -15.77
N CYS A 90 20.96 -0.51 -14.53
CA CYS A 90 22.26 -1.14 -14.28
C CYS A 90 22.27 -2.62 -14.70
N CYS A 91 21.22 -3.39 -14.36
CA CYS A 91 21.13 -4.79 -14.78
C CYS A 91 21.06 -4.97 -16.31
N LEU A 92 20.41 -4.04 -17.02
CA LEU A 92 20.34 -4.08 -18.48
C LEU A 92 21.69 -3.74 -19.12
N GLU A 93 22.41 -2.75 -18.60
CA GLU A 93 23.74 -2.37 -19.07
C GLU A 93 24.74 -3.53 -18.90
N GLU A 94 24.73 -4.20 -17.75
CA GLU A 94 25.56 -5.38 -17.50
C GLU A 94 25.23 -6.51 -18.47
N ALA A 95 23.94 -6.83 -18.64
CA ALA A 95 23.51 -7.88 -19.55
C ALA A 95 23.86 -7.59 -21.02
N LEU A 96 23.85 -6.32 -21.44
CA LEU A 96 24.26 -5.92 -22.79
C LEU A 96 25.77 -6.05 -22.99
N ALA A 97 26.56 -5.68 -21.97
CA ALA A 97 28.02 -5.80 -22.00
C ALA A 97 28.50 -7.26 -22.08
N ASP A 98 27.76 -8.20 -21.48
CA ASP A 98 28.06 -9.64 -21.56
C ASP A 98 27.75 -10.26 -22.95
N THR A 99 27.03 -9.54 -23.81
CA THR A 99 26.69 -9.98 -25.18
C THR A 99 27.65 -9.50 -26.27
N GLU A 100 28.58 -8.59 -25.94
CA GLU A 100 29.65 -8.10 -26.84
C GLU A 100 30.95 -8.91 -26.67
#